data_AF-A0A7C4WFC3-F1
#
_entry.id   AF-A0A7C4WFC3-F1
#
_cell.length_a   1.000
_cell.length_b   1.000
_cell.length_c   1.000
_cell.angle_alpha   90.00
_cell.angle_beta   90.00
_cell.angle_gamma   90.00
#
_symmetry.space_group_name_H-M   'P 1'
#
loop_
_entity.id
_entity.type
_entity.pdbx_description
1 polymer ?
#
loop_
_entity_poly.entity_id
_entity_poly.type
_entity_poly.pdbx_seq_one_letter_code
_entity_poly.pdbx_strand_id
1 'polypeptide(L)'
;MVVKLPPNGSTARSLVLDFLARIVSNHDIQISNWREDTVTLLAPSKSHLEEAINGGINALGQELTSKIGNHRLRDFPIHINDRRMLEKLSGGRIEKGFFSETVAKILQNTYLTFKELEELSVIMYKSSRNDTSIVYGSYGDLPIPQPLLTERFESSYAFMYGTGGKSLKVRGTKPWVIVLLSGYALSYAGYLRDSINYIHVHEPILRDLELVRFIASQDGLIPQLTKLNVPLTPKTAYILYIASDIATRIQNQAKLVEIIRGRQFQIEFERVRWSLTTYTTVERFVADLHLISLKLLKLNERSISWINQVSRECLSGQMNPSMYSVYLHLISSLYNTFTGSGDPIDTLYFIGRVFCEKYEREIKKKGSHEFVEETRRVVKNMVSAFLT
;
A
#
# COMPACT_ATOMS: atom_id res chain seq x y z
N MET A 1 -23.73 11.29 2.70
CA MET A 1 -23.37 10.81 4.05
C MET A 1 -22.08 11.45 4.48
N VAL A 2 -21.97 11.89 5.73
CA VAL A 2 -20.72 12.43 6.28
C VAL A 2 -19.92 11.29 6.89
N VAL A 3 -18.61 11.26 6.62
CA VAL A 3 -17.65 10.36 7.26
C VAL A 3 -16.66 11.24 8.03
N LYS A 4 -16.59 11.05 9.34
CA LYS A 4 -15.56 11.66 10.18
C LYS A 4 -14.27 10.88 9.94
N LEU A 5 -13.13 11.54 9.84
CA LEU A 5 -11.84 10.90 9.62
C LEU A 5 -11.11 10.74 10.96
N PRO A 6 -10.44 9.60 11.19
CA PRO A 6 -9.51 9.45 12.31
C PRO A 6 -8.38 10.50 12.26
N PRO A 7 -7.66 10.72 13.37
CA PRO A 7 -6.62 11.75 13.44
C PRO A 7 -5.54 11.59 12.38
N ASN A 8 -5.03 12.73 11.91
CA ASN A 8 -3.96 12.80 10.91
C ASN A 8 -2.75 11.95 11.33
N GLY A 9 -2.23 11.17 10.38
CA GLY A 9 -1.08 10.30 10.62
C GLY A 9 -1.42 8.96 11.30
N SER A 10 -2.68 8.63 11.60
CA SER A 10 -3.02 7.25 11.98
C SER A 10 -3.05 6.28 10.79
N THR A 11 -2.64 5.04 11.03
CA THR A 11 -3.01 3.86 10.26
C THR A 11 -4.52 3.76 10.12
N ALA A 12 -5.29 4.00 11.18
CA ALA A 12 -6.76 4.01 11.10
C ALA A 12 -7.28 5.02 10.05
N ARG A 13 -6.68 6.22 9.97
CA ARG A 13 -7.01 7.20 8.92
C ARG A 13 -6.65 6.66 7.55
N SER A 14 -5.44 6.14 7.35
CA SER A 14 -5.03 5.56 6.07
C SER A 14 -5.99 4.47 5.58
N LEU A 15 -6.42 3.57 6.48
CA LEU A 15 -7.38 2.52 6.16
C LEU A 15 -8.77 3.08 5.77
N VAL A 16 -9.25 4.11 6.47
CA VAL A 16 -10.50 4.78 6.07
C VAL A 16 -10.36 5.42 4.70
N LEU A 17 -9.23 6.07 4.42
CA LEU A 17 -8.96 6.70 3.13
C LEU A 17 -8.85 5.66 2.00
N ASP A 18 -8.24 4.52 2.24
CA ASP A 18 -8.20 3.38 1.31
C ASP A 18 -9.61 2.88 0.98
N PHE A 19 -10.45 2.70 1.99
CA PHE A 19 -11.84 2.32 1.79
C PHE A 19 -12.58 3.37 0.96
N LEU A 20 -12.48 4.65 1.33
CA LEU A 20 -13.11 5.75 0.59
C LEU A 20 -12.64 5.79 -0.87
N ALA A 21 -11.35 5.56 -1.13
CA ALA A 21 -10.78 5.50 -2.47
C ALA A 21 -11.43 4.39 -3.32
N ARG A 22 -11.65 3.21 -2.72
CA ARG A 22 -12.40 2.14 -3.39
C ARG A 22 -13.84 2.56 -3.66
N ILE A 23 -14.53 3.17 -2.71
CA ILE A 23 -15.93 3.56 -2.89
C ILE A 23 -16.08 4.60 -4.00
N VAL A 24 -15.22 5.63 -4.06
CA VAL A 24 -15.33 6.70 -5.07
C VAL A 24 -14.72 6.31 -6.42
N SER A 25 -14.09 5.13 -6.50
CA SER A 25 -13.79 4.50 -7.78
C SER A 25 -15.05 4.08 -8.53
N ASN A 26 -16.19 3.91 -7.82
CA ASN A 26 -17.51 3.82 -8.43
C ASN A 26 -17.92 5.21 -8.95
N HIS A 27 -18.31 5.28 -10.23
CA HIS A 27 -18.67 6.53 -10.90
C HIS A 27 -19.86 7.27 -10.28
N ASP A 28 -20.74 6.56 -9.58
CA ASP A 28 -21.95 7.11 -8.97
C ASP A 28 -21.69 7.81 -7.64
N ILE A 29 -20.49 7.65 -7.07
CA ILE A 29 -20.12 8.25 -5.79
C ILE A 29 -19.10 9.36 -5.99
N GLN A 30 -19.36 10.49 -5.35
CA GLN A 30 -18.45 11.64 -5.34
C GLN A 30 -18.07 12.03 -3.92
N ILE A 31 -16.85 12.55 -3.75
CA ILE A 31 -16.44 13.22 -2.51
C ILE A 31 -16.68 14.72 -2.67
N SER A 32 -17.30 15.31 -1.65
CA SER A 32 -17.48 16.75 -1.52
C SER A 32 -17.15 17.20 -0.10
N ASN A 33 -17.09 18.53 0.10
CA ASN A 33 -16.92 19.16 1.42
C ASN A 33 -15.75 18.59 2.22
N TRP A 34 -14.59 18.46 1.56
CA TRP A 34 -13.36 18.02 2.23
C TRP A 34 -12.97 19.05 3.29
N ARG A 35 -13.04 18.65 4.56
CA ARG A 35 -12.46 19.38 5.69
C ARG A 35 -11.37 18.51 6.31
N GLU A 36 -10.58 19.09 7.21
CA GLU A 36 -9.44 18.41 7.85
C GLU A 36 -9.81 17.02 8.40
N ASP A 37 -10.97 16.92 9.06
CA ASP A 37 -11.40 15.68 9.72
C ASP A 37 -12.73 15.12 9.20
N THR A 38 -13.26 15.61 8.08
CA THR A 38 -14.55 15.11 7.57
C THR A 38 -14.59 15.15 6.06
N VAL A 39 -15.25 14.15 5.48
CA VAL A 39 -15.59 14.11 4.06
C VAL A 39 -17.07 13.82 3.89
N THR A 40 -17.67 14.32 2.82
CA THR A 40 -19.07 14.04 2.48
C THR A 40 -19.14 13.21 1.20
N LEU A 41 -19.70 12.01 1.32
CA LEU A 41 -20.05 11.16 0.18
C LEU A 41 -21.39 11.59 -0.39
N LEU A 42 -21.41 11.90 -1.69
CA LEU A 42 -22.60 12.20 -2.48
C LEU A 42 -22.92 11.02 -3.40
N ALA A 43 -24.20 10.71 -3.51
CA ALA A 43 -24.74 9.66 -4.38
C ALA A 43 -26.16 10.08 -4.84
N PRO A 44 -26.70 9.51 -5.94
CA PRO A 44 -28.04 9.83 -6.42
C PRO A 44 -29.15 9.56 -5.39
N SER A 45 -29.00 8.54 -4.55
CA SER A 45 -29.93 8.24 -3.46
C SER A 45 -29.23 7.54 -2.29
N LYS A 46 -29.95 7.38 -1.17
CA LYS A 46 -29.46 6.60 -0.01
C LYS A 46 -29.20 5.13 -0.37
N SER A 47 -30.04 4.49 -1.20
CA SER A 47 -29.80 3.09 -1.57
C SER A 47 -28.59 2.94 -2.51
N HIS A 48 -28.37 3.86 -3.45
CA HIS A 48 -27.15 3.84 -4.26
C HIS A 48 -25.89 3.91 -3.41
N LEU A 49 -25.91 4.71 -2.33
CA LEU A 49 -24.78 4.78 -1.41
C LEU A 49 -24.60 3.48 -0.60
N GLU A 50 -25.70 2.91 -0.10
CA GLU A 50 -25.71 1.63 0.61
C GLU A 50 -25.21 0.49 -0.29
N GLU A 51 -25.68 0.41 -1.53
CA GLU A 51 -25.27 -0.56 -2.55
C GLU A 51 -23.79 -0.40 -2.91
N ALA A 52 -23.32 0.83 -3.14
CA ALA A 52 -21.91 1.09 -3.46
C ALA A 52 -20.98 0.70 -2.30
N ILE A 53 -21.36 1.02 -1.06
CA ILE A 53 -20.58 0.66 0.14
C ILE A 53 -20.54 -0.84 0.34
N ASN A 54 -21.70 -1.52 0.33
CA ASN A 54 -21.75 -2.97 0.54
C ASN A 54 -21.11 -3.75 -0.62
N GLY A 55 -21.30 -3.29 -1.86
CA GLY A 55 -20.60 -3.82 -3.03
C GLY A 55 -19.08 -3.66 -2.92
N GLY A 56 -18.61 -2.49 -2.46
CA GLY A 56 -17.20 -2.23 -2.20
C GLY A 56 -16.61 -3.12 -1.10
N ILE A 57 -17.33 -3.29 0.02
CA ILE A 57 -16.97 -4.19 1.13
C ILE A 57 -16.79 -5.62 0.61
N ASN A 58 -17.79 -6.13 -0.13
CA ASN A 58 -17.75 -7.50 -0.66
C ASN A 58 -16.60 -7.67 -1.67
N ALA A 59 -16.43 -6.73 -2.61
CA ALA A 59 -15.36 -6.76 -3.60
C ALA A 59 -13.97 -6.75 -2.96
N LEU A 60 -13.76 -5.95 -1.90
CA LEU A 60 -12.51 -5.94 -1.14
C LEU A 60 -12.27 -7.28 -0.42
N GLY A 61 -13.33 -7.90 0.12
CA GLY A 61 -13.26 -9.25 0.66
C GLY A 61 -12.83 -10.29 -0.38
N GLN A 62 -13.37 -10.23 -1.60
CA GLN A 62 -12.97 -11.11 -2.71
C GLN A 62 -11.53 -10.86 -3.16
N GLU A 63 -11.13 -9.59 -3.24
CA GLU A 63 -9.78 -9.18 -3.59
C GLU A 63 -8.76 -9.72 -2.58
N LEU A 64 -9.06 -9.65 -1.28
CA LEU A 64 -8.21 -10.22 -0.23
C LEU A 64 -8.12 -11.75 -0.33
N THR A 65 -9.21 -12.45 -0.65
CA THR A 65 -9.17 -13.89 -0.95
C THR A 65 -8.26 -14.18 -2.14
N SER A 66 -8.35 -13.41 -3.22
CA SER A 66 -7.49 -13.57 -4.39
C SER A 66 -6.01 -13.31 -4.07
N LYS A 67 -5.73 -12.28 -3.27
CA LYS A 67 -4.38 -11.96 -2.76
C LYS A 67 -3.75 -13.16 -2.05
N ILE A 68 -4.48 -13.79 -1.13
CA ILE A 68 -3.98 -14.91 -0.33
C ILE A 68 -3.91 -16.20 -1.16
N GLY A 69 -4.99 -16.55 -1.86
CA GLY A 69 -5.09 -17.82 -2.60
C GLY A 69 -4.31 -17.83 -3.91
N ASN A 70 -4.59 -16.88 -4.81
CA ASN A 70 -4.04 -16.89 -6.17
C ASN A 70 -2.62 -16.32 -6.21
N HIS A 71 -2.38 -15.23 -5.48
CA HIS A 71 -1.08 -14.55 -5.46
C HIS A 71 -0.15 -15.02 -4.35
N ARG A 72 -0.60 -15.98 -3.53
CA ARG A 72 0.18 -16.61 -2.45
C ARG A 72 0.81 -15.60 -1.51
N LEU A 73 0.12 -14.49 -1.25
CA LEU A 73 0.53 -13.55 -0.20
C LEU A 73 0.46 -14.29 1.12
N ARG A 74 1.57 -14.25 1.85
CA ARG A 74 1.65 -14.87 3.17
C ARG A 74 0.70 -14.14 4.10
N ASP A 75 -0.05 -14.91 4.87
CA ASP A 75 -0.90 -14.41 5.95
C ASP A 75 -0.19 -14.59 7.30
N PHE A 76 -0.78 -14.06 8.37
CA PHE A 76 -0.27 -14.17 9.73
C PHE A 76 -1.35 -14.68 10.70
N PRO A 77 -0.98 -15.45 11.74
CA PRO A 77 -1.92 -15.95 12.74
C PRO A 77 -2.70 -14.84 13.46
N ILE A 78 -3.95 -15.16 13.83
CA ILE A 78 -4.79 -14.27 14.62
C ILE A 78 -4.24 -14.14 16.05
N HIS A 79 -4.04 -12.89 16.48
CA HIS A 79 -3.66 -12.59 17.85
C HIS A 79 -4.77 -12.93 18.85
N ILE A 80 -4.41 -13.41 20.05
CA ILE A 80 -5.38 -13.87 21.06
C ILE A 80 -6.38 -12.78 21.46
N ASN A 81 -5.95 -11.52 21.48
CA ASN A 81 -6.81 -10.38 21.85
C ASN A 81 -7.82 -10.00 20.76
N ASP A 82 -7.56 -10.37 19.50
CA ASP A 82 -8.43 -10.02 18.38
C ASP A 82 -9.47 -11.12 18.10
N ARG A 83 -9.19 -12.37 18.50
CA ARG A 83 -10.00 -13.55 18.19
C ARG A 83 -11.48 -13.38 18.57
N ARG A 84 -11.78 -13.01 19.82
CA ARG A 84 -13.18 -12.90 20.30
C ARG A 84 -14.00 -11.89 19.48
N MET A 85 -13.36 -10.80 19.06
CA MET A 85 -14.03 -9.78 18.25
C MET A 85 -14.26 -10.29 16.83
N LEU A 86 -13.26 -10.95 16.23
CA LEU A 86 -13.42 -11.57 14.91
C LEU A 86 -14.50 -12.66 14.92
N GLU A 87 -14.56 -13.49 15.97
CA GLU A 87 -15.62 -14.50 16.15
C GLU A 87 -17.02 -13.87 16.22
N LYS A 88 -17.15 -12.74 16.93
CA LYS A 88 -18.41 -11.98 17.02
C LYS A 88 -18.81 -11.42 15.64
N LEU A 89 -17.85 -10.95 14.83
CA LEU A 89 -18.12 -10.44 13.49
C LEU A 89 -18.40 -11.55 12.47
N SER A 90 -17.75 -12.71 12.59
CA SER A 90 -17.95 -13.85 11.71
C SER A 90 -19.17 -14.69 12.05
N GLY A 91 -19.79 -14.48 13.22
CA GLY A 91 -20.96 -15.24 13.68
C GLY A 91 -20.65 -16.70 14.02
N GLY A 92 -19.38 -17.02 14.30
CA GLY A 92 -18.92 -18.40 14.48
C GLY A 92 -17.58 -18.50 15.19
N ARG A 93 -17.27 -19.68 15.74
CA ARG A 93 -16.03 -19.94 16.48
C ARG A 93 -14.83 -20.07 15.54
N ILE A 94 -13.69 -19.48 15.92
CA ILE A 94 -12.44 -19.54 15.16
C ILE A 94 -11.44 -20.37 15.99
N GLU A 95 -11.31 -21.65 15.67
CA GLU A 95 -10.41 -22.57 16.40
C GLU A 95 -8.95 -22.38 16.02
N LYS A 96 -8.67 -22.33 14.71
CA LYS A 96 -7.38 -21.97 14.10
C LYS A 96 -7.68 -21.16 12.85
N GLY A 97 -6.84 -20.17 12.54
CA GLY A 97 -7.04 -19.36 11.36
C GLY A 97 -6.00 -18.26 11.25
N PHE A 98 -5.86 -17.78 10.02
CA PHE A 98 -5.06 -16.61 9.71
C PHE A 98 -5.94 -15.35 9.68
N PHE A 99 -5.33 -14.20 9.97
CA PHE A 99 -6.03 -12.95 10.14
C PHE A 99 -6.67 -12.52 8.82
N SER A 100 -5.91 -12.42 7.74
CA SER A 100 -6.42 -11.92 6.46
C SER A 100 -7.49 -12.82 5.85
N GLU A 101 -7.34 -14.14 5.95
CA GLU A 101 -8.37 -15.09 5.52
C GLU A 101 -9.69 -14.89 6.28
N THR A 102 -9.60 -14.64 7.58
CA THR A 102 -10.79 -14.38 8.43
C THR A 102 -11.44 -13.06 8.06
N VAL A 103 -10.63 -12.01 7.85
CA VAL A 103 -11.12 -10.71 7.39
C VAL A 103 -11.85 -10.84 6.06
N ALA A 104 -11.26 -11.55 5.09
CA ALA A 104 -11.89 -11.75 3.78
C ALA A 104 -13.30 -12.37 3.91
N LYS A 105 -13.44 -13.39 4.77
CA LYS A 105 -14.75 -14.03 5.04
C LYS A 105 -15.73 -13.09 5.72
N ILE A 106 -15.29 -12.29 6.70
CA ILE A 106 -16.15 -11.30 7.36
C ILE A 106 -16.68 -10.30 6.33
N LEU A 107 -15.80 -9.73 5.50
CA LEU A 107 -16.19 -8.73 4.50
C LEU A 107 -17.18 -9.30 3.47
N GLN A 108 -16.96 -10.54 2.99
CA GLN A 108 -17.85 -11.16 2.01
C GLN A 108 -19.26 -11.44 2.55
N ASN A 109 -19.40 -11.64 3.87
CA ASN A 109 -20.68 -11.96 4.52
C ASN A 109 -21.29 -10.76 5.27
N THR A 110 -20.71 -9.57 5.13
CA THR A 110 -21.21 -8.38 5.81
C THR A 110 -22.15 -7.59 4.90
N TYR A 111 -23.26 -7.16 5.50
CA TYR A 111 -24.12 -6.11 4.97
C TYR A 111 -24.34 -5.06 6.06
N LEU A 112 -24.25 -3.78 5.70
CA LEU A 112 -24.49 -2.63 6.56
C LEU A 112 -25.65 -1.81 6.00
N THR A 113 -26.69 -1.62 6.81
CA THR A 113 -27.82 -0.75 6.48
C THR A 113 -27.41 0.73 6.53
N PHE A 114 -28.14 1.60 5.84
CA PHE A 114 -27.87 3.05 5.89
C PHE A 114 -27.86 3.61 7.31
N LYS A 115 -28.76 3.12 8.18
CA LYS A 115 -28.82 3.52 9.60
C LYS A 115 -27.53 3.13 10.36
N GLU A 116 -26.98 1.96 10.08
CA GLU A 116 -25.69 1.56 10.63
C GLU A 116 -24.56 2.45 10.09
N LEU A 117 -24.59 2.81 8.80
CA LEU A 117 -23.56 3.65 8.18
C LEU A 117 -23.53 5.09 8.72
N GLU A 118 -24.61 5.59 9.30
CA GLU A 118 -24.64 6.90 9.97
C GLU A 118 -23.63 6.99 11.13
N GLU A 119 -23.23 5.85 11.72
CA GLU A 119 -22.18 5.78 12.74
C GLU A 119 -20.82 6.30 12.26
N LEU A 120 -20.54 6.24 10.95
CA LEU A 120 -19.30 6.75 10.35
C LEU A 120 -19.16 8.27 10.48
N SER A 121 -20.23 8.99 10.80
CA SER A 121 -20.19 10.43 11.02
C SER A 121 -19.67 10.83 12.41
N VAL A 122 -19.44 9.87 13.30
CA VAL A 122 -19.12 10.12 14.72
C VAL A 122 -17.77 9.53 15.11
N ILE A 123 -16.93 10.34 15.76
CA ILE A 123 -15.77 9.88 16.55
C ILE A 123 -15.80 10.64 17.86
N MET A 124 -15.80 9.92 18.98
CA MET A 124 -15.79 10.51 20.33
C MET A 124 -14.43 10.36 20.98
N TYR A 125 -13.96 11.46 21.58
CA TYR A 125 -12.75 11.49 22.40
C TYR A 125 -13.15 11.69 23.85
N LYS A 126 -12.67 10.80 24.73
CA LYS A 126 -12.80 10.97 26.19
C LYS A 126 -11.42 10.92 26.80
N SER A 127 -11.04 11.93 27.56
CA SER A 127 -9.81 11.94 28.33
C SER A 127 -10.14 11.96 29.82
N SER A 128 -9.43 11.14 30.59
CA SER A 128 -9.46 11.12 32.04
C SER A 128 -8.05 11.32 32.58
N ARG A 129 -7.91 11.33 33.92
CA ARG A 129 -6.61 11.56 34.58
C ARG A 129 -5.53 10.60 34.10
N ASN A 130 -5.86 9.31 33.94
CA ASN A 130 -4.90 8.25 33.59
C ASN A 130 -5.20 7.54 32.25
N ASP A 131 -6.39 7.70 31.68
CA ASP A 131 -6.79 7.01 30.45
C ASP A 131 -7.28 8.00 29.39
N THR A 132 -6.93 7.75 28.14
CA THR A 132 -7.57 8.37 26.97
C THR A 132 -8.30 7.28 26.19
N SER A 133 -9.52 7.57 25.74
CA SER A 133 -10.27 6.66 24.89
C SER A 133 -10.77 7.33 23.62
N ILE A 134 -10.59 6.64 22.50
CA ILE A 134 -11.14 7.00 21.19
C ILE A 134 -12.23 5.97 20.88
N VAL A 135 -13.43 6.46 20.60
CA VAL A 135 -14.57 5.63 20.20
C VAL A 135 -14.96 6.03 18.79
N TYR A 136 -14.80 5.10 17.85
CA TYR A 136 -15.26 5.22 16.48
C TYR A 136 -16.75 4.86 16.42
N GLY A 137 -17.61 5.87 16.31
CA GLY A 137 -19.07 5.77 16.40
C GLY A 137 -19.64 6.37 17.69
N SER A 138 -20.96 6.29 17.82
CA SER A 138 -21.73 6.80 18.97
C SER A 138 -21.61 5.88 20.21
N TYR A 139 -21.23 4.62 20.01
CA TYR A 139 -20.90 3.66 21.07
C TYR A 139 -19.67 2.81 20.69
N GLY A 140 -19.00 2.21 21.66
CA GLY A 140 -17.77 1.44 21.45
C GLY A 140 -17.90 0.02 22.00
N ASP A 141 -18.53 -0.87 21.25
CA ASP A 141 -18.80 -2.25 21.69
C ASP A 141 -17.74 -3.26 21.24
N LEU A 142 -16.94 -2.91 20.22
CA LEU A 142 -15.88 -3.77 19.70
C LEU A 142 -14.49 -3.17 19.93
N PRO A 143 -13.50 -3.96 20.37
CA PRO A 143 -12.11 -3.55 20.25
C PRO A 143 -11.71 -3.52 18.77
N ILE A 144 -10.89 -2.57 18.38
CA ILE A 144 -10.31 -2.54 17.03
C ILE A 144 -9.12 -3.54 17.00
N PRO A 145 -8.98 -4.36 15.94
CA PRO A 145 -7.88 -5.31 15.86
C PRO A 145 -6.52 -4.64 15.91
N GLN A 146 -5.57 -5.25 16.61
CA GLN A 146 -4.25 -4.65 16.86
C GLN A 146 -3.44 -4.30 15.59
N PRO A 147 -3.46 -5.10 14.49
CA PRO A 147 -2.78 -4.73 13.26
C PRO A 147 -3.25 -3.41 12.64
N LEU A 148 -4.45 -2.94 13.00
CA LEU A 148 -5.06 -1.72 12.44
C LEU A 148 -4.84 -0.48 13.32
N LEU A 149 -4.10 -0.62 14.42
CA LEU A 149 -3.83 0.42 15.41
C LEU A 149 -2.40 0.31 15.97
N THR A 150 -1.43 0.52 15.10
CA THR A 150 -0.01 0.40 15.42
C THR A 150 0.49 1.53 16.31
N GLU A 151 -0.16 2.69 16.25
CA GLU A 151 0.17 3.91 16.98
C GLU A 151 -0.04 3.73 18.49
N ARG A 152 -0.86 2.75 18.90
CA ARG A 152 -1.06 2.37 20.31
C ARG A 152 0.23 1.86 20.97
N PHE A 153 1.17 1.38 20.17
CA PHE A 153 2.40 0.73 20.63
C PHE A 153 3.66 1.55 20.34
N GLU A 154 3.52 2.73 19.74
CA GLU A 154 4.64 3.66 19.55
C GLU A 154 4.94 4.42 20.85
N SER A 155 6.21 4.46 21.25
CA SER A 155 6.63 5.14 22.48
C SER A 155 6.32 6.65 22.40
N SER A 156 5.58 7.14 23.41
CA SER A 156 5.27 8.56 23.65
C SER A 156 4.53 9.31 22.53
N TYR A 157 3.23 9.06 22.39
CA TYR A 157 2.17 10.00 21.95
C TYR A 157 2.49 11.05 20.87
N ALA A 158 3.23 10.69 19.82
CA ALA A 158 3.28 11.52 18.62
C ALA A 158 1.87 11.70 18.01
N PHE A 159 1.01 10.69 18.19
CA PHE A 159 -0.38 10.69 17.73
C PHE A 159 -1.32 11.66 18.48
N MET A 160 -0.99 12.02 19.72
CA MET A 160 -1.74 12.99 20.54
C MET A 160 -0.74 13.73 21.43
N TYR A 161 -0.05 14.72 20.84
CA TYR A 161 0.96 15.55 21.50
C TYR A 161 0.65 15.76 23.01
N GLY A 162 1.55 15.33 23.89
CA GLY A 162 1.48 15.64 25.33
C GLY A 162 0.72 14.65 26.23
N THR A 163 0.34 13.46 25.76
CA THR A 163 -0.37 12.46 26.59
C THR A 163 0.51 11.41 27.28
N GLY A 164 1.82 11.70 27.46
CA GLY A 164 2.81 10.90 28.18
C GLY A 164 2.26 10.14 29.40
N GLY A 165 2.28 8.81 29.37
CA GLY A 165 1.95 7.93 30.51
C GLY A 165 0.48 7.50 30.66
N LYS A 166 -0.45 7.96 29.82
CA LYS A 166 -1.87 7.57 29.86
C LYS A 166 -2.21 6.33 29.02
N SER A 167 -2.98 5.38 29.54
CA SER A 167 -3.39 4.22 28.73
C SER A 167 -4.34 4.66 27.59
N LEU A 168 -4.13 4.14 26.38
CA LEU A 168 -5.00 4.40 25.23
C LEU A 168 -5.95 3.21 24.99
N LYS A 169 -7.25 3.48 25.05
CA LYS A 169 -8.32 2.52 24.74
C LYS A 169 -9.01 2.95 23.44
N VAL A 170 -8.95 2.10 22.42
CA VAL A 170 -9.61 2.37 21.13
C VAL A 170 -10.67 1.32 20.88
N ARG A 171 -11.89 1.77 20.59
CA ARG A 171 -13.05 0.93 20.31
C ARG A 171 -13.84 1.49 19.15
N GLY A 172 -14.70 0.67 18.55
CA GLY A 172 -15.64 1.14 17.55
C GLY A 172 -16.93 0.35 17.50
N THR A 173 -17.91 0.88 16.78
CA THR A 173 -19.10 0.14 16.35
C THR A 173 -18.75 -0.83 15.22
N LYS A 174 -19.64 -1.80 14.96
CA LYS A 174 -19.51 -2.74 13.83
C LYS A 174 -19.21 -2.03 12.49
N PRO A 175 -19.94 -0.99 12.06
CA PRO A 175 -19.67 -0.29 10.80
C PRO A 175 -18.25 0.25 10.70
N TRP A 176 -17.74 0.84 11.79
CA TRP A 176 -16.38 1.34 11.85
C TRP A 176 -15.32 0.24 11.74
N VAL A 177 -15.51 -0.87 12.45
CA VAL A 177 -14.59 -2.02 12.35
C VAL A 177 -14.59 -2.58 10.93
N ILE A 178 -15.76 -2.71 10.31
CA ILE A 178 -15.88 -3.20 8.93
C ILE A 178 -15.17 -2.27 7.94
N VAL A 179 -15.34 -0.94 8.06
CA VAL A 179 -14.64 0.03 7.21
C VAL A 179 -13.11 -0.10 7.36
N LEU A 180 -12.59 -0.22 8.57
CA LEU A 180 -11.15 -0.40 8.80
C LEU A 180 -10.64 -1.72 8.21
N LEU A 181 -11.42 -2.80 8.35
CA LEU A 181 -11.12 -4.10 7.74
C LEU A 181 -11.17 -4.06 6.20
N SER A 182 -12.07 -3.26 5.62
CA SER A 182 -12.14 -3.03 4.19
C SER A 182 -10.92 -2.24 3.69
N GLY A 183 -10.54 -1.17 4.38
CA GLY A 183 -9.29 -0.45 4.10
C GLY A 183 -8.06 -1.36 4.14
N TYR A 184 -8.01 -2.24 5.15
CA TYR A 184 -6.97 -3.25 5.29
C TYR A 184 -6.93 -4.20 4.09
N ALA A 185 -8.08 -4.67 3.62
CA ALA A 185 -8.16 -5.57 2.48
C ALA A 185 -7.61 -4.94 1.19
N LEU A 186 -7.80 -3.62 1.01
CA LEU A 186 -7.21 -2.90 -0.12
C LEU A 186 -5.68 -2.79 0.01
N SER A 187 -5.19 -2.35 1.17
CA SER A 187 -3.77 -1.99 1.35
C SER A 187 -2.84 -3.15 1.70
N TYR A 188 -3.36 -4.27 2.20
CA TYR A 188 -2.54 -5.40 2.63
C TYR A 188 -1.66 -5.96 1.51
N ALA A 189 -0.35 -5.85 1.70
CA ALA A 189 0.69 -6.29 0.76
C ALA A 189 1.52 -7.49 1.27
N GLY A 190 0.99 -8.22 2.25
CA GLY A 190 1.55 -9.48 2.71
C GLY A 190 2.43 -9.38 3.95
N TYR A 191 2.65 -10.55 4.56
CA TYR A 191 3.49 -10.74 5.73
C TYR A 191 4.87 -11.32 5.36
N LEU A 192 5.93 -10.55 5.55
CA LEU A 192 7.30 -10.91 5.19
C LEU A 192 8.27 -10.59 6.33
N ARG A 193 9.07 -11.58 6.75
CA ARG A 193 10.14 -11.43 7.76
C ARG A 193 9.67 -10.68 9.00
N ASP A 194 8.57 -11.16 9.57
CA ASP A 194 7.96 -10.63 10.79
C ASP A 194 7.36 -9.22 10.66
N SER A 195 7.17 -8.76 9.43
CA SER A 195 6.53 -7.48 9.14
C SER A 195 5.32 -7.63 8.24
N ILE A 196 4.23 -7.01 8.64
CA ILE A 196 3.07 -6.75 7.80
C ILE A 196 3.38 -5.51 6.96
N ASN A 197 3.07 -5.56 5.66
CA ASN A 197 3.29 -4.46 4.74
C ASN A 197 1.95 -3.93 4.24
N TYR A 198 1.82 -2.61 4.19
CA TYR A 198 0.67 -1.91 3.67
C TYR A 198 1.07 -0.92 2.58
N ILE A 199 0.21 -0.79 1.58
CA ILE A 199 0.32 0.19 0.50
C ILE A 199 -0.99 0.99 0.49
N HIS A 200 -0.91 2.25 0.89
CA HIS A 200 -2.05 3.13 1.08
C HIS A 200 -2.17 4.15 -0.05
N VAL A 201 -3.40 4.59 -0.31
CA VAL A 201 -3.68 5.80 -1.08
C VAL A 201 -3.23 6.99 -0.26
N HIS A 202 -2.33 7.81 -0.82
CA HIS A 202 -1.91 9.03 -0.14
C HIS A 202 -3.06 10.05 -0.13
N GLU A 203 -3.36 10.63 1.04
CA GLU A 203 -4.56 11.45 1.25
C GLU A 203 -4.82 12.54 0.20
N PRO A 204 -3.84 13.36 -0.23
CA PRO A 204 -4.03 14.39 -1.25
C PRO A 204 -4.60 13.86 -2.56
N ILE A 205 -4.34 12.60 -2.91
CA ILE A 205 -4.84 11.97 -4.14
C ILE A 205 -6.36 11.86 -4.12
N LEU A 206 -7.01 11.70 -2.96
CA LEU A 206 -8.47 11.56 -2.87
C LEU A 206 -9.26 12.76 -3.41
N ARG A 207 -8.58 13.90 -3.62
CA ARG A 207 -9.16 15.10 -4.24
C ARG A 207 -9.18 15.05 -5.77
N ASP A 208 -8.42 14.16 -6.38
CA ASP A 208 -8.37 13.94 -7.83
C ASP A 208 -9.08 12.62 -8.17
N LEU A 209 -10.37 12.69 -8.49
CA LEU A 209 -11.19 11.51 -8.76
C LEU A 209 -10.67 10.66 -9.93
N GLU A 210 -10.03 11.27 -10.92
CA GLU A 210 -9.47 10.52 -12.05
C GLU A 210 -8.26 9.70 -11.61
N LEU A 211 -7.36 10.32 -10.84
CA LEU A 211 -6.20 9.64 -10.27
C LEU A 211 -6.60 8.57 -9.25
N VAL A 212 -7.60 8.83 -8.40
CA VAL A 212 -8.13 7.83 -7.46
C VAL A 212 -8.67 6.61 -8.19
N ARG A 213 -9.43 6.81 -9.27
CA ARG A 213 -9.97 5.69 -10.07
C ARG A 213 -8.86 4.87 -10.71
N PHE A 214 -7.81 5.52 -11.21
CA PHE A 214 -6.63 4.83 -11.70
C PHE A 214 -5.91 4.01 -10.61
N ILE A 215 -5.87 4.52 -9.37
CA ILE A 215 -5.11 3.90 -8.28
C ILE A 215 -5.88 2.82 -7.53
N ALA A 216 -7.14 3.05 -7.20
CA ALA A 216 -7.89 2.28 -6.21
C ALA A 216 -9.00 1.39 -6.79
N SER A 217 -9.32 1.50 -8.10
CA SER A 217 -10.26 0.58 -8.77
C SER A 217 -9.77 -0.87 -8.71
N GLN A 218 -10.65 -1.83 -8.99
CA GLN A 218 -10.34 -3.28 -8.88
C GLN A 218 -9.12 -3.72 -9.70
N ASP A 219 -8.95 -3.14 -10.89
CA ASP A 219 -7.78 -3.34 -11.76
C ASP A 219 -6.77 -2.19 -11.68
N GLY A 220 -6.95 -1.30 -10.70
CA GLY A 220 -6.11 -0.15 -10.46
C GLY A 220 -4.75 -0.52 -9.86
N LEU A 221 -3.95 0.50 -9.62
CA LEU A 221 -2.56 0.34 -9.22
C LEU A 221 -2.37 -0.36 -7.86
N ILE A 222 -3.04 0.08 -6.79
CA ILE A 222 -2.82 -0.48 -5.45
C ILE A 222 -3.17 -1.97 -5.38
N PRO A 223 -4.31 -2.44 -5.92
CA PRO A 223 -4.59 -3.87 -6.00
C PRO A 223 -3.52 -4.68 -6.73
N GLN A 224 -2.82 -4.08 -7.69
CA GLN A 224 -1.71 -4.73 -8.39
C GLN A 224 -0.43 -4.73 -7.56
N LEU A 225 -0.04 -3.57 -6.98
CA LEU A 225 1.17 -3.43 -6.18
C LEU A 225 1.15 -4.32 -4.93
N THR A 226 -0.02 -4.44 -4.30
CA THR A 226 -0.20 -5.27 -3.11
C THR A 226 -0.02 -6.77 -3.39
N LYS A 227 -0.12 -7.21 -4.65
CA LYS A 227 0.08 -8.61 -5.08
C LYS A 227 1.54 -8.97 -5.35
N LEU A 228 2.48 -8.01 -5.31
CA LEU A 228 3.86 -8.22 -5.74
C LEU A 228 4.64 -9.20 -4.85
N ASN A 229 4.25 -9.36 -3.57
CA ASN A 229 4.85 -10.32 -2.63
C ASN A 229 6.40 -10.21 -2.55
N VAL A 230 6.91 -8.99 -2.52
CA VAL A 230 8.33 -8.67 -2.35
C VAL A 230 8.54 -7.76 -1.13
N PRO A 231 9.71 -7.81 -0.47
CA PRO A 231 10.00 -6.91 0.65
C PRO A 231 9.96 -5.43 0.24
N LEU A 232 9.54 -4.54 1.14
CA LEU A 232 9.60 -3.08 0.95
C LEU A 232 11.02 -2.50 1.09
N THR A 233 12.00 -3.32 1.49
CA THR A 233 13.38 -2.87 1.77
C THR A 233 14.40 -3.57 0.87
N PRO A 234 15.42 -2.83 0.37
CA PRO A 234 15.63 -1.38 0.52
C PRO A 234 14.62 -0.52 -0.29
N LYS A 235 14.24 0.64 0.25
CA LYS A 235 13.22 1.55 -0.31
C LYS A 235 13.46 1.90 -1.77
N THR A 236 14.71 2.25 -2.12
CA THR A 236 15.10 2.64 -3.49
C THR A 236 14.87 1.51 -4.49
N ALA A 237 15.19 0.27 -4.13
CA ALA A 237 14.93 -0.90 -4.97
C ALA A 237 13.43 -1.12 -5.13
N TYR A 238 12.65 -1.00 -4.05
CA TYR A 238 11.21 -1.18 -4.11
C TYR A 238 10.54 -0.12 -4.98
N ILE A 239 10.91 1.16 -4.82
CA ILE A 239 10.39 2.26 -5.63
C ILE A 239 10.72 2.07 -7.11
N LEU A 240 11.96 1.71 -7.45
CA LEU A 240 12.31 1.43 -8.86
C LEU A 240 11.58 0.20 -9.41
N TYR A 241 11.39 -0.83 -8.59
CA TYR A 241 10.66 -2.04 -8.98
C TYR A 241 9.21 -1.69 -9.36
N ILE A 242 8.48 -1.00 -8.47
CA ILE A 242 7.08 -0.62 -8.73
C ILE A 242 6.97 0.41 -9.85
N ALA A 243 7.88 1.39 -9.93
CA ALA A 243 7.86 2.39 -10.99
C ALA A 243 8.10 1.76 -12.38
N SER A 244 8.95 0.73 -12.45
CA SER A 244 9.18 -0.03 -13.69
C SER A 244 7.99 -0.90 -14.07
N ASP A 245 7.34 -1.54 -13.09
CA ASP A 245 6.10 -2.29 -13.32
C ASP A 245 4.98 -1.37 -13.83
N ILE A 246 4.81 -0.19 -13.22
CA ILE A 246 3.88 0.85 -13.69
C ILE A 246 4.21 1.29 -15.11
N ALA A 247 5.47 1.67 -15.37
CA ALA A 247 5.90 2.15 -16.68
C ALA A 247 5.59 1.12 -17.78
N THR A 248 5.87 -0.15 -17.53
CA THR A 248 5.61 -1.25 -18.48
C THR A 248 4.12 -1.35 -18.82
N ARG A 249 3.23 -1.19 -17.84
CA ARG A 249 1.77 -1.29 -18.03
C ARG A 249 1.19 -0.11 -18.82
N ILE A 250 1.70 1.09 -18.55
CA ILE A 250 1.12 2.33 -19.08
C ILE A 250 1.81 2.84 -20.34
N GLN A 251 2.99 2.32 -20.71
CA GLN A 251 3.79 2.83 -21.82
C GLN A 251 3.03 2.94 -23.14
N ASN A 252 2.10 2.02 -23.38
CA ASN A 252 1.26 1.98 -24.59
C ASN A 252 -0.16 2.53 -24.37
N GLN A 253 -0.42 3.18 -23.23
CA GLN A 253 -1.73 3.67 -22.84
C GLN A 253 -1.69 5.20 -22.67
N ALA A 254 -1.83 5.93 -23.79
CA ALA A 254 -1.72 7.39 -23.83
C ALA A 254 -2.56 8.10 -22.74
N LYS A 255 -3.80 7.64 -22.54
CA LYS A 255 -4.70 8.16 -21.50
C LYS A 255 -4.13 8.01 -20.09
N LEU A 256 -3.50 6.88 -19.76
CA LEU A 256 -2.89 6.67 -18.44
C LEU A 256 -1.63 7.52 -18.24
N VAL A 257 -0.86 7.72 -19.32
CA VAL A 257 0.31 8.61 -19.30
C VAL A 257 -0.14 10.05 -19.04
N GLU A 258 -1.21 10.50 -19.69
CA GLU A 258 -1.82 11.81 -19.42
C GLU A 258 -2.32 11.92 -17.99
N ILE A 259 -2.90 10.85 -17.44
CA ILE A 259 -3.38 10.87 -16.05
C ILE A 259 -2.26 11.18 -15.07
N ILE A 260 -1.06 10.62 -15.28
CA ILE A 260 0.09 10.83 -14.39
C ILE A 260 0.79 12.17 -14.70
N ARG A 261 0.74 12.64 -15.95
CA ARG A 261 1.43 13.86 -16.39
C ARG A 261 0.85 15.09 -15.69
N GLY A 262 1.72 15.89 -15.06
CA GLY A 262 1.33 17.10 -14.35
C GLY A 262 0.62 16.89 -13.00
N ARG A 263 0.47 15.66 -12.52
CA ARG A 263 -0.16 15.34 -11.23
C ARG A 263 0.84 14.77 -10.23
N GLN A 264 0.71 15.13 -8.96
CA GLN A 264 1.45 14.47 -7.88
C GLN A 264 0.99 13.02 -7.77
N PHE A 265 1.91 12.09 -7.97
CA PHE A 265 1.62 10.66 -8.01
C PHE A 265 2.31 9.96 -6.84
N GLN A 266 1.73 10.15 -5.66
CA GLN A 266 2.30 9.74 -4.38
C GLN A 266 1.60 8.50 -3.83
N ILE A 267 2.38 7.51 -3.40
CA ILE A 267 1.88 6.30 -2.74
C ILE A 267 2.50 6.21 -1.37
N GLU A 268 1.71 5.85 -0.39
CA GLU A 268 2.16 5.74 0.99
C GLU A 268 2.39 4.27 1.35
N PHE A 269 3.48 4.00 2.05
CA PHE A 269 3.90 2.67 2.46
C PHE A 269 4.03 2.64 3.96
N GLU A 270 3.51 1.60 4.59
CA GLU A 270 3.64 1.35 6.01
C GLU A 270 4.13 -0.09 6.24
N ARG A 271 5.11 -0.24 7.13
CA ARG A 271 5.64 -1.54 7.53
C ARG A 271 5.58 -1.69 9.04
N VAL A 272 4.91 -2.76 9.47
CA VAL A 272 4.53 -2.98 10.85
C VAL A 272 5.14 -4.30 11.30
N ARG A 273 6.06 -4.25 12.25
CA ARG A 273 6.63 -5.46 12.84
C ARG A 273 5.62 -6.08 13.80
N TRP A 274 5.49 -7.38 13.75
CA TRP A 274 4.74 -8.16 14.71
C TRP A 274 5.69 -9.03 15.54
N SER A 275 5.72 -8.81 16.85
CA SER A 275 6.55 -9.56 17.79
C SER A 275 5.68 -10.37 18.76
N LEU A 276 4.83 -11.25 18.21
CA LEU A 276 3.86 -12.12 18.89
C LEU A 276 2.82 -11.43 19.78
N THR A 277 3.19 -10.42 20.56
CA THR A 277 2.37 -9.71 21.55
C THR A 277 2.12 -8.24 21.21
N THR A 278 2.93 -7.66 20.33
CA THR A 278 2.86 -6.23 19.97
C THR A 278 3.04 -6.02 18.47
N TYR A 279 2.41 -4.96 17.96
CA TYR A 279 2.52 -4.48 16.59
C TYR A 279 3.17 -3.12 16.63
N THR A 280 4.29 -2.92 15.94
CA THR A 280 5.05 -1.66 16.00
C THR A 280 5.37 -1.20 14.60
N THR A 281 5.00 0.03 14.27
CA THR A 281 5.43 0.66 13.02
C THR A 281 6.94 0.74 13.00
N VAL A 282 7.56 0.09 12.01
CA VAL A 282 9.00 0.18 11.79
C VAL A 282 9.31 1.33 10.86
N GLU A 283 8.42 1.57 9.90
CA GLU A 283 8.69 2.46 8.80
C GLU A 283 7.38 2.89 8.15
N ARG A 284 7.25 4.20 7.95
CA ARG A 284 6.20 4.80 7.14
C ARG A 284 6.82 5.85 6.25
N PHE A 285 6.51 5.83 4.96
CA PHE A 285 7.04 6.80 4.01
C PHE A 285 6.10 6.99 2.82
N VAL A 286 6.20 8.17 2.21
CA VAL A 286 5.51 8.49 0.96
C VAL A 286 6.54 8.43 -0.16
N ALA A 287 6.26 7.67 -1.21
CA ALA A 287 7.06 7.68 -2.43
C ALA A 287 6.33 8.49 -3.49
N ASP A 288 7.01 9.50 -4.04
CA ASP A 288 6.55 10.18 -5.25
C ASP A 288 7.07 9.42 -6.48
N LEU A 289 6.14 8.80 -7.20
CA LEU A 289 6.44 8.00 -8.39
C LEU A 289 6.40 8.84 -9.67
N HIS A 290 5.98 10.11 -9.60
CA HIS A 290 5.75 10.94 -10.78
C HIS A 290 6.99 11.06 -11.67
N LEU A 291 8.10 11.58 -11.12
CA LEU A 291 9.32 11.84 -11.90
C LEU A 291 9.97 10.56 -12.43
N ILE A 292 10.02 9.52 -11.58
CA ILE A 292 10.65 8.25 -11.92
C ILE A 292 9.85 7.57 -13.04
N SER A 293 8.52 7.48 -12.90
CA SER A 293 7.67 6.89 -13.94
C SER A 293 7.78 7.64 -15.27
N LEU A 294 7.77 8.98 -15.27
CA LEU A 294 7.91 9.75 -16.52
C LEU A 294 9.27 9.55 -17.21
N LYS A 295 10.37 9.46 -16.46
CA LYS A 295 11.68 9.17 -17.05
C LYS A 295 11.79 7.73 -17.53
N LEU A 296 11.22 6.76 -16.81
CA LEU A 296 11.16 5.36 -17.26
C LEU A 296 10.37 5.21 -18.57
N LEU A 297 9.33 6.01 -18.79
CA LEU A 297 8.55 5.99 -20.04
C LEU A 297 9.35 6.42 -21.28
N LYS A 298 10.49 7.10 -21.11
CA LYS A 298 11.43 7.42 -22.20
C LYS A 298 12.29 6.22 -22.64
N LEU A 299 12.36 5.18 -21.79
CA LEU A 299 13.13 3.98 -22.07
C LEU A 299 12.32 2.98 -22.90
N ASN A 300 13.01 2.09 -23.61
CA ASN A 300 12.33 0.97 -24.25
C ASN A 300 11.94 -0.12 -23.23
N GLU A 301 10.96 -0.96 -23.59
CA GLU A 301 10.44 -2.03 -22.74
C GLU A 301 11.54 -2.97 -22.20
N ARG A 302 12.55 -3.27 -23.00
CA ARG A 302 13.69 -4.11 -22.57
C ARG A 302 14.48 -3.48 -21.43
N SER A 303 14.73 -2.18 -21.50
CA SER A 303 15.47 -1.44 -20.48
C SER A 303 14.67 -1.32 -19.19
N ILE A 304 13.35 -1.10 -19.31
CA ILE A 304 12.44 -1.08 -18.16
C ILE A 304 12.39 -2.47 -17.49
N SER A 305 12.25 -3.53 -18.29
CA SER A 305 12.25 -4.92 -17.81
C SER A 305 13.56 -5.28 -17.10
N TRP A 306 14.70 -4.83 -17.64
CA TRP A 306 16.01 -5.03 -17.00
C TRP A 306 16.11 -4.30 -15.64
N ILE A 307 15.67 -3.03 -15.55
CA ILE A 307 15.61 -2.31 -14.27
C ILE A 307 14.71 -3.05 -13.28
N ASN A 308 13.54 -3.52 -13.72
CA ASN A 308 12.60 -4.27 -12.90
C ASN A 308 13.25 -5.56 -12.35
N GLN A 309 13.93 -6.32 -13.20
CA GLN A 309 14.65 -7.54 -12.81
C GLN A 309 15.72 -7.23 -11.77
N VAL A 310 16.60 -6.26 -12.03
CA VAL A 310 17.69 -5.92 -11.11
C VAL A 310 17.16 -5.39 -9.78
N SER A 311 16.07 -4.63 -9.79
CA SER A 311 15.41 -4.16 -8.58
C SER A 311 14.87 -5.33 -7.75
N ARG A 312 14.22 -6.31 -8.40
CA ARG A 312 13.73 -7.53 -7.74
C ARG A 312 14.87 -8.39 -7.21
N GLU A 313 15.96 -8.52 -7.96
CA GLU A 313 17.17 -9.23 -7.51
C GLU A 313 17.79 -8.52 -6.30
N CYS A 314 17.78 -7.19 -6.22
CA CYS A 314 18.21 -6.45 -5.03
C CYS A 314 17.31 -6.71 -3.81
N LEU A 315 15.98 -6.70 -3.98
CA LEU A 315 15.01 -6.96 -2.91
C LEU A 315 15.12 -8.38 -2.35
N SER A 316 15.30 -9.36 -3.23
CA SER A 316 15.48 -10.79 -2.86
C SER A 316 16.91 -11.11 -2.40
N GLY A 317 17.89 -10.35 -2.90
CA GLY A 317 19.32 -10.54 -2.74
C GLY A 317 19.85 -10.32 -1.34
N GLN A 318 19.04 -9.85 -0.39
CA GLN A 318 19.41 -9.86 1.03
C GLN A 318 19.78 -11.27 1.55
N MET A 319 19.51 -12.34 0.79
CA MET A 319 19.95 -13.72 1.07
C MET A 319 21.31 -14.09 0.46
N ASN A 320 21.90 -13.26 -0.41
CA ASN A 320 23.24 -13.44 -0.98
C ASN A 320 24.05 -12.12 -0.91
N PRO A 321 24.85 -11.92 0.16
CA PRO A 321 25.56 -10.66 0.43
C PRO A 321 26.46 -10.18 -0.72
N SER A 322 27.05 -11.10 -1.49
CA SER A 322 27.98 -10.78 -2.57
C SER A 322 27.32 -10.08 -3.76
N MET A 323 26.05 -10.40 -4.05
CA MET A 323 25.28 -9.79 -5.14
C MET A 323 24.46 -8.59 -4.66
N TYR A 324 24.12 -8.57 -3.38
CA TYR A 324 23.35 -7.49 -2.79
C TYR A 324 24.08 -6.14 -2.89
N SER A 325 25.37 -6.09 -2.59
CA SER A 325 26.15 -4.84 -2.65
C SER A 325 26.20 -4.28 -4.08
N VAL A 326 26.45 -5.14 -5.06
CA VAL A 326 26.51 -4.82 -6.48
C VAL A 326 25.21 -4.19 -6.97
N TYR A 327 24.09 -4.84 -6.69
CA TYR A 327 22.77 -4.32 -7.07
C TYR A 327 22.38 -3.09 -6.27
N LEU A 328 22.72 -3.00 -4.98
CA LEU A 328 22.38 -1.86 -4.15
C LEU A 328 23.02 -0.55 -4.65
N HIS A 329 24.28 -0.60 -5.07
CA HIS A 329 24.97 0.57 -5.64
C HIS A 329 24.33 1.01 -6.96
N LEU A 330 24.06 0.07 -7.87
CA LEU A 330 23.37 0.35 -9.13
C LEU A 330 21.97 0.94 -8.89
N ILE A 331 21.18 0.33 -8.01
CA ILE A 331 19.83 0.78 -7.67
C ILE A 331 19.84 2.19 -7.08
N SER A 332 20.77 2.48 -6.19
CA SER A 332 20.90 3.81 -5.59
C SER A 332 21.28 4.85 -6.65
N SER A 333 22.22 4.51 -7.55
CA SER A 333 22.63 5.40 -8.64
C SER A 333 21.48 5.65 -9.64
N LEU A 334 20.78 4.58 -10.09
CA LEU A 334 19.59 4.69 -10.93
C LEU A 334 18.52 5.57 -10.29
N TYR A 335 18.20 5.32 -9.01
CA TYR A 335 17.19 6.10 -8.29
C TYR A 335 17.57 7.58 -8.23
N ASN A 336 18.82 7.91 -7.91
CA ASN A 336 19.30 9.29 -7.85
C ASN A 336 19.24 9.95 -9.24
N THR A 337 19.65 9.26 -10.31
CA THR A 337 19.59 9.79 -11.68
C THR A 337 18.14 9.98 -12.16
N PHE A 338 17.24 9.06 -11.84
CA PHE A 338 15.82 9.23 -12.15
C PHE A 338 15.16 10.34 -11.31
N THR A 339 15.58 10.55 -10.07
CA THR A 339 15.10 11.69 -9.26
C THR A 339 15.79 13.01 -9.61
N GLY A 340 16.87 12.99 -10.40
CA GLY A 340 17.62 14.17 -10.84
C GLY A 340 18.70 14.65 -9.88
N SER A 341 19.02 13.86 -8.85
CA SER A 341 20.06 14.15 -7.86
C SER A 341 21.39 13.41 -8.13
N GLY A 342 21.39 12.44 -9.05
CA GLY A 342 22.55 11.61 -9.38
C GLY A 342 23.24 12.02 -10.67
N ASP A 343 24.51 11.62 -10.80
CA ASP A 343 25.28 11.76 -12.04
C ASP A 343 24.95 10.60 -13.02
N PRO A 344 24.43 10.92 -14.23
CA PRO A 344 24.25 9.94 -15.31
C PRO A 344 25.49 9.10 -15.62
N ILE A 345 26.69 9.67 -15.55
CA ILE A 345 27.95 8.98 -15.89
C ILE A 345 28.22 7.88 -14.86
N ASP A 346 28.08 8.18 -13.57
CA ASP A 346 28.20 7.19 -12.49
C ASP A 346 27.17 6.06 -12.66
N THR A 347 25.93 6.40 -13.02
CA THR A 347 24.90 5.38 -13.28
C THR A 347 25.30 4.46 -14.43
N LEU A 348 25.80 5.01 -15.54
CA LEU A 348 26.27 4.22 -16.69
C LEU A 348 27.46 3.32 -16.31
N TYR A 349 28.38 3.80 -15.46
CA TYR A 349 29.46 2.98 -14.92
C TYR A 349 28.92 1.78 -14.13
N PHE A 350 27.98 2.00 -13.20
CA PHE A 350 27.40 0.90 -12.41
C PHE A 350 26.58 -0.08 -13.27
N ILE A 351 25.89 0.41 -14.31
CA ILE A 351 25.22 -0.46 -15.29
C ILE A 351 26.25 -1.39 -15.95
N GLY A 352 27.33 -0.82 -16.48
CA GLY A 352 28.41 -1.59 -17.10
C GLY A 352 29.03 -2.61 -16.15
N ARG A 353 29.29 -2.21 -14.91
CA ARG A 353 29.82 -3.10 -13.86
C ARG A 353 28.91 -4.30 -13.59
N VAL A 354 27.60 -4.08 -13.43
CA VAL A 354 26.64 -5.17 -13.22
C VAL A 354 26.61 -6.11 -14.40
N PHE A 355 26.63 -5.58 -15.63
CA PHE A 355 26.74 -6.42 -16.81
C PHE A 355 28.03 -7.24 -16.80
N CYS A 356 29.21 -6.66 -16.54
CA CYS A 356 30.47 -7.39 -16.47
C CYS A 356 30.49 -8.49 -15.38
N GLU A 357 30.06 -8.17 -14.16
CA GLU A 357 30.05 -9.13 -13.05
C GLU A 357 29.00 -10.25 -13.25
N LYS A 358 27.89 -9.96 -13.94
CA LYS A 358 26.89 -10.96 -14.38
C LYS A 358 27.38 -11.76 -15.60
N TYR A 359 28.11 -11.11 -16.51
CA TYR A 359 28.71 -11.68 -17.73
C TYR A 359 29.70 -12.80 -17.39
N GLU A 360 30.54 -12.61 -16.38
CA GLU A 360 31.45 -13.64 -15.87
C GLU A 360 30.74 -14.92 -15.41
N ARG A 361 29.46 -14.82 -15.00
CA ARG A 361 28.68 -15.94 -14.48
C ARG A 361 27.77 -16.59 -15.53
N GLU A 362 27.16 -15.80 -16.43
CA GLU A 362 26.20 -16.32 -17.43
C GLU A 362 26.85 -16.88 -18.71
N ILE A 363 28.10 -16.50 -19.06
CA ILE A 363 28.83 -17.13 -20.19
C ILE A 363 28.97 -18.65 -20.01
N LYS A 364 29.04 -19.14 -18.76
CA LYS A 364 29.04 -20.58 -18.49
C LYS A 364 27.71 -21.29 -18.82
N LYS A 365 26.63 -20.55 -19.09
CA LYS A 365 25.25 -21.08 -19.23
C LYS A 365 24.54 -20.77 -20.55
N LYS A 366 24.74 -19.60 -21.18
CA LYS A 366 23.92 -19.15 -22.34
C LYS A 366 24.70 -18.80 -23.62
N GLY A 367 26.03 -18.78 -23.59
CA GLY A 367 26.85 -18.33 -24.73
C GLY A 367 27.04 -16.81 -24.77
N SER A 368 28.19 -16.35 -25.27
CA SER A 368 28.66 -14.96 -25.13
C SER A 368 27.95 -13.94 -26.02
N HIS A 369 27.47 -14.33 -27.21
CA HIS A 369 26.98 -13.39 -28.21
C HIS A 369 25.62 -12.77 -27.86
N GLU A 370 24.67 -13.55 -27.34
CA GLU A 370 23.32 -13.06 -27.02
C GLU A 370 23.34 -12.04 -25.88
N PHE A 371 24.14 -12.32 -24.84
CA PHE A 371 24.31 -11.42 -23.69
C PHE A 371 24.97 -10.09 -24.07
N VAL A 372 25.98 -10.11 -24.95
CA VAL A 372 26.66 -8.88 -25.40
C VAL A 372 25.71 -7.97 -26.17
N GLU A 373 24.89 -8.55 -27.06
CA GLU A 373 23.89 -7.79 -27.81
C GLU A 373 22.81 -7.21 -26.90
N GLU A 374 22.34 -7.96 -25.90
CA GLU A 374 21.40 -7.47 -24.89
C GLU A 374 21.99 -6.29 -24.10
N THR A 375 23.22 -6.44 -23.61
CA THR A 375 23.96 -5.40 -22.89
C THR A 375 24.08 -4.12 -23.70
N ARG A 376 24.52 -4.24 -24.97
CA ARG A 376 24.70 -3.10 -25.87
C ARG A 376 23.41 -2.33 -26.08
N ARG A 377 22.28 -3.03 -26.20
CA ARG A 377 20.96 -2.43 -26.42
C ARG A 377 20.45 -1.69 -25.19
N VAL A 378 20.59 -2.28 -23.99
CA VAL A 378 20.21 -1.63 -22.73
C VAL A 378 21.07 -0.38 -22.50
N VAL A 379 22.39 -0.51 -22.57
CA VAL A 379 23.32 0.61 -22.35
C VAL A 379 23.06 1.74 -23.35
N LYS A 380 22.93 1.45 -24.66
CA LYS A 380 22.65 2.47 -25.66
C LYS A 380 21.35 3.23 -25.40
N ASN A 381 20.29 2.54 -24.95
CA ASN A 381 19.02 3.17 -24.62
C ASN A 381 19.14 4.07 -23.38
N MET A 382 19.81 3.60 -22.32
CA MET A 382 20.05 4.40 -21.10
C MET A 382 20.90 5.63 -21.37
N VAL A 383 21.97 5.51 -22.18
CA VAL A 383 22.80 6.65 -22.60
C VAL A 383 21.94 7.70 -23.30
N SER A 384 21.12 7.26 -24.27
CA SER A 384 20.23 8.17 -24.98
C SER A 384 19.23 8.83 -24.02
N ALA A 385 18.70 8.12 -23.04
CA ALA A 385 17.66 8.67 -22.16
C ALA A 385 18.20 9.56 -21.02
N PHE A 386 19.47 9.37 -20.62
CA PHE A 386 20.08 10.13 -19.53
C PHE A 386 20.89 11.34 -19.99
N LEU A 387 21.41 11.33 -21.22
CA LEU A 387 22.29 12.39 -21.73
C LEU A 387 21.61 13.32 -22.76
N THR A 388 20.31 13.12 -23.03
CA THR A 388 19.47 14.04 -23.83
C THR A 388 18.25 14.44 -23.02
#